data_AF-A0A925WJ26-F1
#
_entry.id   AF-A0A925WJ26-F1
#
_cell.length_a   1.000
_cell.length_b   1.000
_cell.length_c   1.000
_cell.angle_alpha   90.00
_cell.angle_beta   90.00
_cell.angle_gamma   90.00
#
_symmetry.space_group_name_H-M   'P 1'
#
loop_
_entity.id
_entity.type
_entity.pdbx_description
1 polymer ?
#
loop_
_entity_poly.entity_id
_entity_poly.type
_entity_poly.pdbx_seq_one_letter_code
_entity_poly.pdbx_strand_id
1 'polypeptide(L)'
;RRAAGSMGDDMLSVLVNLGMSDTAIRDQLMTMLVAGHDTTTAMLAWAFYLLGEHPDAVTQAQAEIDAVLGDSVPDAENTQLLPYLNALINETMRLYPPLHFGSRLAAADLEFNGYPIPKGTRVLYSIFLTHRHPDLWQQPDAFIPERWVSPVKAERPYYAYVPFGGGARMCIGAAFAQVEVRIVLARVLQGFNLAKRGGAAHMHMGVTIEPRPGVPMSVQRR
;
A
#
# COMPACT_ATOMS: atom_id res chain seq x y z
N ARG A 1 2.16 -11.60 -29.97
CA ARG A 1 1.45 -10.34 -30.31
C ARG A 1 1.86 -9.82 -31.67
N ARG A 2 3.12 -9.40 -31.88
CA ARG A 2 3.60 -8.94 -33.21
C ARG A 2 3.30 -9.92 -34.34
N ALA A 3 3.66 -11.18 -34.17
CA ALA A 3 3.38 -12.23 -35.16
C ALA A 3 1.88 -12.55 -35.34
N ALA A 4 1.07 -12.33 -34.30
CA ALA A 4 -0.35 -12.67 -34.29
C ALA A 4 -1.26 -11.51 -34.75
N GLY A 5 -0.72 -10.29 -34.89
CA GLY A 5 -1.50 -9.08 -35.20
C GLY A 5 -2.53 -8.69 -34.12
N SER A 6 -2.68 -9.44 -33.04
CA SER A 6 -3.62 -9.16 -31.96
C SER A 6 -2.97 -8.35 -30.84
N MET A 7 -3.56 -7.18 -30.57
CA MET A 7 -3.25 -6.32 -29.44
C MET A 7 -4.46 -6.32 -28.51
N GLY A 8 -4.27 -6.70 -27.25
CA GLY A 8 -5.23 -6.45 -26.16
C GLY A 8 -4.99 -5.12 -25.46
N ASP A 9 -5.69 -4.90 -24.34
CA ASP A 9 -5.63 -3.65 -23.56
C ASP A 9 -4.66 -3.69 -22.37
N ASP A 10 -3.81 -4.71 -22.32
CA ASP A 10 -2.80 -4.86 -21.28
C ASP A 10 -1.48 -4.15 -21.59
N MET A 11 -0.65 -4.09 -20.56
CA MET A 11 0.66 -3.47 -20.58
C MET A 11 1.61 -4.05 -21.63
N LEU A 12 1.55 -5.36 -21.92
CA LEU A 12 2.39 -5.96 -22.95
C LEU A 12 2.02 -5.40 -24.33
N SER A 13 0.73 -5.21 -24.63
CA SER A 13 0.32 -4.51 -25.86
C SER A 13 0.85 -3.10 -25.93
N VAL A 14 0.73 -2.33 -24.84
CA VAL A 14 1.17 -0.93 -24.79
C VAL A 14 2.67 -0.85 -25.11
N LEU A 15 3.50 -1.67 -24.45
CA LEU A 15 4.95 -1.67 -24.66
C LEU A 15 5.34 -2.14 -26.08
N VAL A 16 4.60 -3.10 -26.65
CA VAL A 16 4.78 -3.54 -28.04
C VAL A 16 4.47 -2.41 -29.02
N ASN A 17 3.38 -1.66 -28.80
CA ASN A 17 2.96 -0.55 -29.66
C ASN A 17 3.91 0.65 -29.59
N LEU A 18 4.59 0.83 -28.46
CA LEU A 18 5.67 1.84 -28.33
C LEU A 18 6.96 1.47 -29.10
N GLY A 19 6.99 0.32 -29.80
CA GLY A 19 8.12 -0.08 -30.63
C GLY A 19 9.37 -0.48 -29.83
N MET A 20 9.21 -0.82 -28.54
CA MET A 20 10.33 -1.24 -27.69
C MET A 20 10.95 -2.57 -28.16
N SER A 21 12.25 -2.79 -27.92
CA SER A 21 12.88 -4.09 -28.16
C SER A 21 12.32 -5.17 -27.22
N ASP A 22 12.39 -6.44 -27.62
CA ASP A 22 11.89 -7.55 -26.78
C ASP A 22 12.57 -7.62 -25.42
N THR A 23 13.87 -7.33 -25.37
CA THR A 23 14.64 -7.21 -24.12
C THR A 23 14.08 -6.11 -23.22
N ALA A 24 13.84 -4.91 -23.76
CA ALA A 24 13.29 -3.80 -22.99
C ALA A 24 11.88 -4.10 -22.50
N ILE A 25 11.02 -4.70 -23.35
CA ILE A 25 9.67 -5.12 -22.97
C ILE A 25 9.73 -6.09 -21.79
N ARG A 26 10.54 -7.16 -21.91
CA ARG A 26 10.73 -8.14 -20.83
C ARG A 26 11.17 -7.47 -19.53
N ASP A 27 12.17 -6.58 -19.59
CA ASP A 27 12.73 -5.95 -18.40
C ASP A 27 11.72 -5.01 -17.72
N GLN A 28 10.92 -4.27 -18.49
CA GLN A 28 9.83 -3.46 -17.95
C GLN A 28 8.72 -4.32 -17.32
N LEU A 29 8.30 -5.40 -18.00
CA LEU A 29 7.30 -6.33 -17.47
C LEU A 29 7.76 -6.97 -16.14
N MET A 30 9.01 -7.41 -16.07
CA MET A 30 9.58 -7.98 -14.84
C MET A 30 9.66 -6.94 -13.73
N THR A 31 10.06 -5.71 -14.04
CA THR A 31 10.12 -4.61 -13.07
C THR A 31 8.73 -4.36 -12.46
N MET A 32 7.69 -4.31 -13.30
CA MET A 32 6.32 -4.02 -12.87
C MET A 32 5.69 -5.21 -12.13
N LEU A 33 5.98 -6.44 -12.54
CA LEU A 33 5.55 -7.64 -11.83
C LEU A 33 6.10 -7.68 -10.40
N VAL A 34 7.41 -7.50 -10.23
CA VAL A 34 8.04 -7.50 -8.90
C VAL A 34 7.54 -6.34 -8.06
N ALA A 35 7.44 -5.13 -8.64
CA ALA A 35 6.98 -3.95 -7.92
C ALA A 35 5.52 -4.06 -7.46
N GLY A 36 4.64 -4.65 -8.27
CA GLY A 36 3.21 -4.75 -8.00
C GLY A 36 2.78 -5.98 -7.17
N HIS A 37 3.56 -7.07 -7.19
CA HIS A 37 3.16 -8.31 -6.54
C HIS A 37 3.39 -8.31 -5.02
N ASP A 38 4.64 -8.18 -4.59
CA ASP A 38 5.00 -8.37 -3.18
C ASP A 38 4.51 -7.20 -2.31
N THR A 39 4.45 -5.99 -2.87
CA THR A 39 4.02 -4.79 -2.14
C THR A 39 2.53 -4.83 -1.79
N THR A 40 1.66 -5.14 -2.77
CA THR A 40 0.23 -5.29 -2.54
C THR A 40 -0.07 -6.48 -1.62
N THR A 41 0.62 -7.61 -1.82
CA THR A 41 0.44 -8.81 -0.98
C THR A 41 0.77 -8.53 0.48
N ALA A 42 1.90 -7.88 0.75
CA ALA A 42 2.29 -7.50 2.11
C ALA A 42 1.29 -6.53 2.73
N MET A 43 0.84 -5.52 1.98
CA MET A 43 -0.17 -4.56 2.44
C MET A 43 -1.47 -5.27 2.84
N LEU A 44 -2.00 -6.14 1.98
CA LEU A 44 -3.24 -6.89 2.25
C LEU A 44 -3.08 -7.81 3.46
N ALA A 45 -1.95 -8.50 3.60
CA ALA A 45 -1.69 -9.36 4.74
C ALA A 45 -1.72 -8.56 6.06
N TRP A 46 -1.09 -7.40 6.12
CA TRP A 46 -1.17 -6.52 7.29
C TRP A 46 -2.57 -5.93 7.52
N ALA A 47 -3.32 -5.62 6.44
CA ALA A 47 -4.70 -5.16 6.57
C ALA A 47 -5.57 -6.25 7.23
N PHE A 48 -5.47 -7.50 6.78
CA PHE A 48 -6.20 -8.62 7.39
C PHE A 48 -5.74 -8.91 8.82
N TYR A 49 -4.44 -8.76 9.11
CA TYR A 49 -3.92 -8.89 10.46
C TYR A 49 -4.57 -7.86 11.40
N LEU A 50 -4.56 -6.58 10.99
CA LEU A 50 -5.15 -5.49 11.76
C LEU A 50 -6.66 -5.64 11.92
N LEU A 51 -7.39 -5.98 10.85
CA LEU A 51 -8.82 -6.29 10.92
C LEU A 51 -9.10 -7.42 11.93
N GLY A 52 -8.24 -8.44 11.96
CA GLY A 52 -8.33 -9.54 12.93
C GLY A 52 -8.09 -9.14 14.38
N GLU A 53 -7.30 -8.09 14.63
CA GLU A 53 -7.05 -7.52 15.97
C GLU A 53 -8.09 -6.47 16.38
N HIS A 54 -8.85 -5.94 15.42
CA HIS A 54 -9.79 -4.83 15.61
C HIS A 54 -11.19 -5.17 15.07
N PRO A 55 -11.98 -6.00 15.78
CA PRO A 55 -13.33 -6.38 15.33
C PRO A 55 -14.27 -5.19 15.08
N ASP A 56 -14.15 -4.12 15.87
CA ASP A 56 -14.95 -2.90 15.68
C ASP A 56 -14.69 -2.26 14.32
N ALA A 57 -13.44 -2.25 13.86
CA ALA A 57 -13.08 -1.75 12.53
C ALA A 57 -13.65 -2.64 11.41
N VAL A 58 -13.72 -3.96 11.62
CA VAL A 58 -14.40 -4.88 10.69
C VAL A 58 -15.87 -4.53 10.60
N THR A 59 -16.57 -4.40 11.74
CA THR A 59 -17.99 -4.07 11.78
C THR A 59 -18.28 -2.74 11.09
N GLN A 60 -17.46 -1.71 11.33
CA GLN A 60 -17.63 -0.40 10.72
C GLN A 60 -17.38 -0.42 9.21
N ALA A 61 -16.32 -1.11 8.74
CA ALA A 61 -16.04 -1.24 7.32
C ALA A 61 -17.12 -2.05 6.60
N GLN A 62 -17.60 -3.14 7.19
CA GLN A 62 -18.70 -3.94 6.65
C GLN A 62 -20.00 -3.13 6.55
N ALA A 63 -20.35 -2.37 7.60
CA ALA A 63 -21.53 -1.51 7.57
C ALA A 63 -21.45 -0.43 6.48
N GLU A 64 -20.29 0.17 6.28
CA GLU A 64 -20.07 1.11 5.17
C GLU A 64 -20.23 0.43 3.80
N ILE A 65 -19.60 -0.73 3.60
CA ILE A 65 -19.68 -1.50 2.36
C ILE A 65 -21.13 -1.89 2.05
N ASP A 66 -21.86 -2.40 3.04
CA ASP A 66 -23.25 -2.82 2.87
C ASP A 66 -24.15 -1.62 2.51
N ALA A 67 -23.93 -0.46 3.16
CA ALA A 67 -24.70 0.75 2.92
C ALA A 67 -24.43 1.38 1.54
N VAL A 68 -23.18 1.37 1.07
CA VAL A 68 -22.76 2.05 -0.17
C VAL A 68 -22.85 1.15 -1.39
N LEU A 69 -22.45 -0.12 -1.26
CA LEU A 69 -22.36 -1.06 -2.38
C LEU A 69 -23.51 -2.07 -2.40
N GLY A 70 -24.05 -2.45 -1.25
CA GLY A 70 -25.00 -3.57 -1.13
C GLY A 70 -24.41 -4.84 -1.73
N ASP A 71 -25.09 -5.42 -2.73
CA ASP A 71 -24.64 -6.60 -3.48
C ASP A 71 -23.80 -6.29 -4.73
N SER A 72 -23.58 -5.01 -5.04
CA SER A 72 -22.83 -4.59 -6.23
C SER A 72 -21.39 -5.11 -6.18
N VAL A 73 -20.86 -5.52 -7.33
CA VAL A 73 -19.46 -5.98 -7.42
C VAL A 73 -18.53 -4.77 -7.22
N PRO A 74 -17.57 -4.82 -6.28
CA PRO A 74 -16.62 -3.72 -6.10
C PRO A 74 -15.79 -3.45 -7.35
N ASP A 75 -15.66 -2.17 -7.71
CA ASP A 75 -14.89 -1.70 -8.86
C ASP A 75 -14.10 -0.43 -8.52
N ALA A 76 -13.39 0.12 -9.50
CA ALA A 76 -12.53 1.28 -9.30
C ALA A 76 -13.28 2.57 -8.95
N GLU A 77 -14.55 2.71 -9.34
CA GLU A 77 -15.36 3.90 -9.13
C GLU A 77 -16.11 3.81 -7.81
N ASN A 78 -16.81 2.71 -7.57
CA ASN A 78 -17.66 2.54 -6.40
C ASN A 78 -16.84 2.41 -5.10
N THR A 79 -15.64 1.83 -5.15
CA THR A 79 -14.80 1.71 -3.95
C THR A 79 -14.14 3.02 -3.52
N GLN A 80 -14.15 4.07 -4.35
CA GLN A 80 -13.72 5.41 -3.93
C GLN A 80 -14.72 6.04 -2.96
N LEU A 81 -15.98 5.59 -2.97
CA LEU A 81 -17.06 6.09 -2.14
C LEU A 81 -17.06 5.47 -0.73
N LEU A 82 -16.03 4.71 -0.36
CA LEU A 82 -15.86 4.03 0.92
C LEU A 82 -14.81 4.76 1.81
N PRO A 83 -15.14 5.92 2.40
CA PRO A 83 -14.16 6.73 3.13
C PRO A 83 -13.52 5.99 4.32
N TYR A 84 -14.26 5.15 5.04
CA TYR A 84 -13.73 4.38 6.15
C TYR A 84 -12.80 3.26 5.69
N LEU A 85 -13.18 2.51 4.64
CA LEU A 85 -12.27 1.52 4.04
C LEU A 85 -10.98 2.18 3.55
N ASN A 86 -11.08 3.35 2.92
CA ASN A 86 -9.92 4.12 2.47
C ASN A 86 -9.04 4.59 3.64
N ALA A 87 -9.66 4.99 4.75
CA ALA A 87 -8.97 5.34 5.97
C ALA A 87 -8.24 4.16 6.60
N LEU A 88 -8.86 2.98 6.61
CA LEU A 88 -8.25 1.73 7.08
C LEU A 88 -7.02 1.34 6.24
N ILE A 89 -7.13 1.46 4.92
CA ILE A 89 -6.02 1.20 3.99
C ILE A 89 -4.86 2.14 4.26
N ASN A 90 -5.14 3.43 4.45
CA ASN A 90 -4.12 4.43 4.76
C ASN A 90 -3.45 4.18 6.12
N GLU A 91 -4.24 3.85 7.14
CA GLU A 91 -3.68 3.54 8.46
C GLU A 91 -2.86 2.26 8.46
N THR A 92 -3.28 1.27 7.67
CA THR A 92 -2.51 0.05 7.45
C THR A 92 -1.16 0.36 6.81
N MET A 93 -1.13 1.16 5.74
CA MET A 93 0.14 1.55 5.10
C MET A 93 1.00 2.46 5.97
N ARG A 94 0.42 3.21 6.91
CA ARG A 94 1.15 4.00 7.89
C ARG A 94 1.89 3.09 8.89
N LEU A 95 1.18 2.11 9.44
CA LEU A 95 1.78 1.17 10.38
C LEU A 95 2.68 0.15 9.67
N TYR A 96 2.29 -0.37 8.54
CA TYR A 96 3.03 -1.41 7.84
C TYR A 96 3.24 -1.02 6.38
N PRO A 97 4.08 0.00 6.12
CA PRO A 97 4.42 0.38 4.76
C PRO A 97 5.17 -0.79 4.11
N PRO A 98 4.72 -1.31 2.95
CA PRO A 98 5.39 -2.44 2.32
C PRO A 98 6.88 -2.16 2.11
N LEU A 99 7.23 -0.99 1.55
CA LEU A 99 8.61 -0.51 1.53
C LEU A 99 8.87 0.38 2.75
N HIS A 100 9.90 0.04 3.52
CA HIS A 100 10.14 0.60 4.85
C HIS A 100 11.27 1.64 4.93
N PHE A 101 12.08 1.73 3.87
CA PHE A 101 13.04 2.80 3.67
C PHE A 101 13.22 3.07 2.18
N GLY A 102 13.74 4.25 1.85
CA GLY A 102 14.28 4.52 0.52
C GLY A 102 15.77 4.82 0.57
N SER A 103 16.47 4.50 -0.52
CA SER A 103 17.92 4.71 -0.66
C SER A 103 18.22 5.67 -1.80
N ARG A 104 19.18 6.57 -1.58
CA ARG A 104 19.74 7.47 -2.59
C ARG A 104 21.26 7.48 -2.49
N LEU A 105 21.91 7.76 -3.61
CA LEU A 105 23.35 8.05 -3.65
C LEU A 105 23.51 9.54 -3.95
N ALA A 106 24.26 10.26 -3.11
CA ALA A 106 24.54 11.67 -3.31
C ALA A 106 25.29 11.88 -4.63
N ALA A 107 24.70 12.60 -5.58
CA ALA A 107 25.28 12.83 -6.90
C ALA A 107 26.39 13.91 -6.89
N ALA A 108 26.37 14.78 -5.88
CA ALA A 108 27.31 15.84 -5.61
C ALA A 108 27.43 16.04 -4.10
N ASP A 109 28.43 16.79 -3.67
CA ASP A 109 28.53 17.27 -2.29
C ASP A 109 27.32 18.15 -1.98
N LEU A 110 26.65 17.91 -0.86
CA LEU A 110 25.49 18.66 -0.41
C LEU A 110 25.48 18.79 1.11
N GLU A 111 24.68 19.71 1.63
CA GLU A 111 24.47 19.87 3.07
C GLU A 111 22.99 19.64 3.40
N PHE A 112 22.70 18.96 4.50
CA PHE A 112 21.36 18.79 5.01
C PHE A 112 21.33 19.10 6.51
N ASN A 113 20.56 20.13 6.92
CA ASN A 113 20.46 20.58 8.31
C ASN A 113 21.83 20.80 8.99
N GLY A 114 22.80 21.42 8.30
CA GLY A 114 24.15 21.64 8.82
C GLY A 114 25.09 20.44 8.73
N TYR A 115 24.63 19.28 8.24
CA TYR A 115 25.45 18.09 8.07
C TYR A 115 25.97 17.99 6.63
N PRO A 116 27.30 17.99 6.41
CA PRO A 116 27.87 17.77 5.09
C PRO A 116 27.69 16.31 4.66
N ILE A 117 27.23 16.13 3.43
CA ILE A 117 27.00 14.85 2.77
C ILE A 117 27.85 14.83 1.49
N PRO A 118 29.03 14.18 1.53
CA PRO A 118 29.90 14.09 0.36
C PRO A 118 29.25 13.32 -0.79
N LYS A 119 29.65 13.63 -2.02
CA LYS A 119 29.33 12.88 -3.22
C LYS A 119 29.66 11.40 -3.04
N GLY A 120 28.77 10.53 -3.50
CA GLY A 120 28.89 9.09 -3.36
C GLY A 120 28.41 8.54 -2.02
N THR A 121 27.99 9.41 -1.08
CA THR A 121 27.38 8.96 0.18
C THR A 121 26.02 8.33 -0.08
N ARG A 122 25.78 7.13 0.48
CA ARG A 122 24.45 6.50 0.48
C ARG A 122 23.62 7.08 1.62
N VAL A 123 22.50 7.70 1.27
CA VAL A 123 21.54 8.26 2.22
C VAL A 123 20.30 7.36 2.24
N LEU A 124 19.89 6.96 3.44
CA LEU A 124 18.66 6.22 3.68
C LEU A 124 17.67 7.11 4.43
N TYR A 125 16.41 7.08 4.03
CA TYR A 125 15.32 7.64 4.83
C TYR A 125 14.36 6.52 5.20
N SER A 126 13.91 6.49 6.45
CA SER A 126 12.99 5.47 6.92
C SER A 126 11.55 5.94 6.78
N ILE A 127 10.80 5.25 5.94
CA ILE A 127 9.35 5.42 5.81
C ILE A 127 8.70 4.94 7.11
N PHE A 128 9.12 3.76 7.60
CA PHE A 128 8.60 3.13 8.80
C PHE A 128 8.71 4.01 10.05
N LEU A 129 9.89 4.61 10.30
CA LEU A 129 10.10 5.49 11.46
C LEU A 129 9.38 6.82 11.31
N THR A 130 9.39 7.42 10.10
CA THR A 130 8.66 8.68 9.84
C THR A 130 7.18 8.52 10.11
N HIS A 131 6.59 7.38 9.70
CA HIS A 131 5.17 7.09 9.92
C HIS A 131 4.81 6.81 11.38
N ARG A 132 5.81 6.66 12.27
CA ARG A 132 5.66 6.45 13.72
C ARG A 132 6.28 7.57 14.56
N HIS A 133 6.75 8.64 13.94
CA HIS A 133 7.40 9.70 14.69
C HIS A 133 6.37 10.40 15.60
N PRO A 134 6.58 10.45 16.93
CA PRO A 134 5.58 10.98 17.87
C PRO A 134 5.28 12.47 17.64
N ASP A 135 6.26 13.23 17.14
CA ASP A 135 6.05 14.64 16.78
C ASP A 135 5.17 14.83 15.53
N LEU A 136 4.99 13.77 14.72
CA LEU A 136 4.18 13.79 13.50
C LEU A 136 2.83 13.08 13.68
N TRP A 137 2.76 12.12 14.61
CA TRP A 137 1.62 11.22 14.79
C TRP A 137 1.25 11.06 16.25
N GLN A 138 0.04 11.49 16.61
CA GLN A 138 -0.55 11.17 17.91
C GLN A 138 -0.88 9.67 17.99
N GLN A 139 -0.47 9.04 19.10
CA GLN A 139 -0.57 7.60 19.32
C GLN A 139 0.01 6.82 18.11
N PRO A 140 1.32 6.97 17.85
CA PRO A 140 1.93 6.54 16.59
C PRO A 140 1.85 5.03 16.37
N ASP A 141 1.81 4.23 17.42
CA ASP A 141 1.75 2.76 17.31
C ASP A 141 0.32 2.20 17.31
N ALA A 142 -0.68 3.05 17.57
CA ALA A 142 -2.08 2.64 17.57
C ALA A 142 -2.65 2.63 16.15
N PHE A 143 -3.44 1.60 15.85
CA PHE A 143 -4.25 1.52 14.64
C PHE A 143 -5.53 2.33 14.83
N ILE A 144 -5.58 3.51 14.20
CA ILE A 144 -6.70 4.45 14.31
C ILE A 144 -7.09 4.92 12.90
N PRO A 145 -7.92 4.17 12.15
CA PRO A 145 -8.45 4.60 10.85
C PRO A 145 -9.09 6.00 10.92
N GLU A 146 -9.72 6.34 12.04
CA GLU A 146 -10.47 7.57 12.26
C GLU A 146 -9.62 8.85 12.02
N ARG A 147 -8.28 8.75 12.12
CA ARG A 147 -7.36 9.87 11.87
C ARG A 147 -7.34 10.37 10.42
N TRP A 148 -7.94 9.62 9.51
CA TRP A 148 -8.01 9.89 8.07
C TRP A 148 -9.38 10.40 7.61
N VAL A 149 -10.44 10.12 8.37
CA VAL A 149 -11.81 10.62 8.12
C VAL A 149 -12.13 11.88 8.93
N SER A 150 -11.31 12.22 9.92
CA SER A 150 -11.56 13.38 10.77
C SER A 150 -11.65 14.67 9.95
N PRO A 151 -12.68 15.52 10.16
CA PRO A 151 -12.83 16.80 9.48
C PRO A 151 -11.73 17.79 9.85
N VAL A 152 -11.05 17.55 10.98
CA VAL A 152 -9.83 18.29 11.34
C VAL A 152 -8.72 17.75 10.46
N LYS A 153 -8.46 18.44 9.35
CA LYS A 153 -7.26 18.22 8.55
C LYS A 153 -6.07 18.43 9.46
N ALA A 154 -5.49 17.35 9.96
CA ALA A 154 -4.27 17.44 10.75
C ALA A 154 -3.24 18.18 9.90
N GLU A 155 -2.71 19.30 10.41
CA GLU A 155 -1.60 20.01 9.80
C GLU A 155 -0.37 19.11 9.88
N ARG A 156 -0.28 18.17 8.94
CA ARG A 156 0.85 17.24 8.81
C ARG A 156 1.78 17.78 7.73
N PRO A 157 3.09 17.83 7.98
CA PRO A 157 4.07 18.09 6.93
C PRO A 157 3.85 17.14 5.75
N TYR A 158 4.09 17.63 4.53
CA TYR A 158 3.85 16.85 3.30
C TYR A 158 4.53 15.47 3.32
N TYR A 159 5.75 15.37 3.85
CA TYR A 159 6.51 14.12 3.93
C TYR A 159 6.29 13.31 5.23
N ALA A 160 5.32 13.68 6.07
CA ALA A 160 4.97 12.88 7.26
C ALA A 160 4.31 11.54 6.89
N TYR A 161 3.67 11.47 5.71
CA TYR A 161 3.06 10.26 5.16
C TYR A 161 3.50 10.06 3.71
N VAL A 162 4.26 9.00 3.47
CA VAL A 162 4.96 8.69 2.20
C VAL A 162 4.90 7.20 1.83
N PRO A 163 3.71 6.57 1.84
CA PRO A 163 3.57 5.13 1.58
C PRO A 163 4.04 4.71 0.18
N PHE A 164 4.02 5.65 -0.77
CA PHE A 164 4.43 5.46 -2.17
C PHE A 164 5.70 6.27 -2.51
N GLY A 165 6.44 6.73 -1.51
CA GLY A 165 7.58 7.63 -1.67
C GLY A 165 7.16 9.05 -2.06
N GLY A 166 8.04 9.77 -2.76
CA GLY A 166 7.80 11.17 -3.13
C GLY A 166 8.75 11.71 -4.20
N GLY A 167 8.39 12.88 -4.73
CA GLY A 167 9.16 13.59 -5.78
C GLY A 167 9.21 12.82 -7.10
N ALA A 168 10.26 13.06 -7.89
CA ALA A 168 10.42 12.48 -9.24
C ALA A 168 10.54 10.94 -9.28
N ARG A 169 10.62 10.27 -8.13
CA ARG A 169 10.71 8.81 -8.00
C ARG A 169 9.55 8.23 -7.17
N MET A 170 8.45 8.97 -7.06
CA MET A 170 7.20 8.45 -6.49
C MET A 170 6.74 7.23 -7.30
N CYS A 171 6.10 6.27 -6.62
CA CYS A 171 5.61 5.05 -7.24
C CYS A 171 4.64 5.35 -8.39
N ILE A 172 4.97 4.86 -9.58
CA ILE A 172 4.11 5.00 -10.78
C ILE A 172 2.82 4.16 -10.67
N GLY A 173 2.85 3.09 -9.85
CA GLY A 173 1.72 2.19 -9.62
C GLY A 173 0.81 2.62 -8.47
N ALA A 174 1.03 3.78 -7.83
CA ALA A 174 0.31 4.18 -6.62
C ALA A 174 -1.22 4.21 -6.78
N ALA A 175 -1.71 4.70 -7.92
CA ALA A 175 -3.14 4.72 -8.21
C ALA A 175 -3.71 3.31 -8.44
N PHE A 176 -2.98 2.48 -9.18
CA PHE A 176 -3.38 1.10 -9.47
C PHE A 176 -3.44 0.25 -8.20
N ALA A 177 -2.38 0.30 -7.37
CA ALA A 177 -2.32 -0.44 -6.12
C ALA A 177 -3.44 -0.04 -5.14
N GLN A 178 -3.79 1.25 -5.08
CA GLN A 178 -4.93 1.70 -4.28
C GLN A 178 -6.26 1.13 -4.76
N VAL A 179 -6.50 1.11 -6.08
CA VAL A 179 -7.70 0.49 -6.66
C VAL A 179 -7.73 -1.01 -6.34
N GLU A 180 -6.63 -1.71 -6.58
CA GLU A 180 -6.50 -3.15 -6.32
C GLU A 180 -6.82 -3.50 -4.86
N VAL A 181 -6.15 -2.83 -3.91
CA VAL A 181 -6.35 -3.05 -2.48
C VAL A 181 -7.79 -2.77 -2.06
N ARG A 182 -8.39 -1.67 -2.54
CA ARG A 182 -9.79 -1.31 -2.23
C ARG A 182 -10.74 -2.39 -2.71
N ILE A 183 -10.61 -2.83 -3.96
CA ILE A 183 -11.48 -3.85 -4.55
C ILE A 183 -11.35 -5.17 -3.78
N VAL A 184 -10.12 -5.61 -3.49
CA VAL A 184 -9.89 -6.87 -2.77
C VAL A 184 -10.49 -6.82 -1.37
N LEU A 185 -10.20 -5.77 -0.58
CA LEU A 185 -10.72 -5.65 0.77
C LEU A 185 -12.24 -5.48 0.78
N ALA A 186 -12.80 -4.63 -0.07
CA ALA A 186 -14.24 -4.45 -0.19
C ALA A 186 -14.93 -5.78 -0.53
N ARG A 187 -14.41 -6.53 -1.50
CA ARG A 187 -15.02 -7.79 -1.94
C ARG A 187 -14.95 -8.87 -0.86
N VAL A 188 -13.83 -8.97 -0.15
CA VAL A 188 -13.69 -9.93 0.94
C VAL A 188 -14.62 -9.58 2.10
N LEU A 189 -14.64 -8.32 2.54
CA LEU A 189 -15.47 -7.88 3.66
C LEU A 189 -16.98 -7.89 3.32
N GLN A 190 -17.34 -7.69 2.06
CA GLN A 190 -18.72 -7.85 1.58
C GLN A 190 -19.21 -9.29 1.74
N GLY A 191 -18.36 -10.28 1.44
CA GLY A 191 -18.77 -11.69 1.41
C GLY A 191 -18.47 -12.51 2.66
N PHE A 192 -17.59 -12.03 3.54
CA PHE A 192 -17.02 -12.88 4.59
C PHE A 192 -16.82 -12.15 5.93
N ASN A 193 -17.09 -12.89 7.00
CA ASN A 193 -16.66 -12.59 8.35
C ASN A 193 -15.29 -13.24 8.56
N LEU A 194 -14.34 -12.43 9.02
CA LEU A 194 -12.97 -12.83 9.26
C LEU A 194 -12.69 -12.82 10.75
N ALA A 195 -12.04 -13.86 11.25
CA ALA A 195 -11.52 -13.88 12.62
C ALA A 195 -10.09 -14.40 12.63
N LYS A 196 -9.18 -13.69 13.30
CA LYS A 196 -7.79 -14.11 13.39
C LYS A 196 -7.65 -15.46 14.08
N ARG A 197 -6.76 -16.30 13.57
CA ARG A 197 -6.33 -17.55 14.20
C ARG A 197 -4.84 -17.50 14.48
N GLY A 198 -4.44 -17.97 15.65
CA GLY A 198 -3.03 -18.00 16.06
C GLY A 198 -2.59 -16.75 16.82
N GLY A 199 -1.29 -16.69 17.12
CA GLY A 199 -0.69 -15.63 17.94
C GLY A 199 -0.42 -14.32 17.20
N ALA A 200 0.30 -13.42 17.86
CA ALA A 200 0.79 -12.19 17.24
C ALA A 200 1.71 -12.48 16.05
N ALA A 201 1.52 -11.75 14.95
CA ALA A 201 2.48 -11.73 13.85
C ALA A 201 3.61 -10.78 14.22
N HIS A 202 4.83 -11.09 13.76
CA HIS A 202 5.96 -10.18 13.88
C HIS A 202 6.40 -9.72 12.49
N MET A 203 6.97 -8.52 12.46
CA MET A 203 7.50 -7.92 11.23
C MET A 203 8.78 -8.64 10.81
N HIS A 204 8.78 -9.19 9.60
CA HIS A 204 9.98 -9.63 8.92
C HIS A 204 10.39 -8.58 7.89
N MET A 205 11.61 -8.06 8.03
CA MET A 205 12.14 -6.98 7.21
C MET A 205 12.87 -7.57 5.99
N GLY A 206 12.11 -7.93 4.95
CA GLY A 206 12.62 -8.38 3.66
C GLY A 206 12.70 -7.23 2.66
N VAL A 207 12.45 -7.53 1.37
CA VAL A 207 12.20 -6.46 0.38
C VAL A 207 10.96 -5.65 0.81
N THR A 208 9.92 -6.36 1.26
CA THR A 208 8.76 -5.78 1.93
C THR A 208 8.74 -6.11 3.43
N ILE A 209 7.97 -5.35 4.22
CA ILE A 209 7.62 -5.75 5.59
C ILE A 209 6.53 -6.82 5.50
N GLU A 210 6.86 -8.05 5.85
CA GLU A 210 5.94 -9.18 5.81
C GLU A 210 5.53 -9.63 7.23
N PRO A 211 4.27 -10.01 7.46
CA PRO A 211 3.88 -10.67 8.69
C PRO A 211 4.34 -12.13 8.70
N ARG A 212 5.14 -12.53 9.69
CA ARG A 212 5.52 -13.95 9.92
C ARG A 212 4.88 -14.52 11.19
N PRO A 213 4.52 -15.83 11.22
CA PRO A 213 4.68 -16.84 10.14
C PRO A 213 3.63 -16.74 9.02
N GLY A 214 2.78 -15.71 9.07
CA GLY A 214 1.67 -15.47 8.17
C GLY A 214 0.49 -14.92 8.99
N VAL A 215 -0.67 -14.80 8.34
CA VAL A 215 -1.90 -14.30 8.97
C VAL A 215 -3.00 -15.35 8.80
N PRO A 216 -3.05 -16.39 9.65
CA PRO A 216 -4.08 -17.41 9.54
C PRO A 216 -5.42 -16.80 9.96
N MET A 217 -6.45 -16.96 9.14
CA MET A 217 -7.79 -16.44 9.40
C MET A 217 -8.83 -17.56 9.34
N SER A 218 -9.82 -17.51 10.22
CA SER A 218 -11.10 -18.20 10.03
C SER A 218 -11.96 -17.36 9.11
N VAL A 219 -12.55 -18.01 8.11
CA VAL A 219 -13.37 -17.34 7.09
C VAL A 219 -14.75 -17.99 7.11
N GLN A 220 -15.79 -17.19 7.33
CA GLN A 220 -17.18 -17.63 7.28
C GLN A 220 -17.95 -16.72 6.32
N ARG A 221 -18.80 -17.28 5.48
CA ARG A 221 -19.65 -16.49 4.57
C ARG A 221 -20.61 -15.63 5.39
N ARG A 222 -20.77 -14.36 4.98
CA ARG A 222 -21.79 -13.42 5.49
C ARG A 222 -23.14 -13.75 4.92
#